data_AF-X1UNJ7-F1
#
_entry.id   AF-X1UNJ7-F1
#
_cell.length_a   1.000
_cell.length_b   1.000
_cell.length_c   1.000
_cell.angle_alpha   90.00
_cell.angle_beta   90.00
_cell.angle_gamma   90.00
#
_symmetry.space_group_name_H-M   'P 1'
#
loop_
_entity.id
_entity.type
_entity.pdbx_description
1 polymer ?
#
loop_
_entity_poly.entity_id
_entity_poly.type
_entity_poly.pdbx_seq_one_letter_code
_entity_poly.pdbx_strand_id
1 'polypeptide(L)' 'MKVDVRYGPAYALAMVNLDHKETIQVESGAMVGMSPDLEMETEAKGGFLKSLGRSMFGGESF' A
#
# COMPACT_ATOMS: atom_id res chain seq x y z
N MET A 1 -0.14 -12.03 10.89
CA MET A 1 0.12 -11.73 9.48
C MET A 1 1.15 -12.71 8.96
N LYS A 2 0.92 -13.30 7.79
CA LYS A 2 1.88 -14.20 7.12
C LYS A 2 2.17 -13.69 5.72
N VAL A 3 3.45 -13.64 5.36
CA VAL A 3 3.91 -13.14 4.05
C VAL A 3 4.66 -14.27 3.33
N ASP A 4 4.26 -14.53 2.09
CA ASP A 4 4.89 -15.50 1.20
C ASP A 4 5.35 -14.80 -0.10
N VAL A 5 6.65 -14.76 -0.34
CA VAL A 5 7.24 -14.08 -1.51
C VAL A 5 7.45 -15.11 -2.63
N ARG A 6 6.78 -14.89 -3.75
CA ARG A 6 6.80 -15.79 -4.92
C ARG A 6 7.38 -15.10 -6.14
N TYR A 7 7.75 -15.87 -7.16
CA TYR A 7 8.15 -15.38 -8.49
C TYR A 7 9.38 -14.44 -8.53
N GLY A 8 10.20 -14.44 -7.49
CA GLY A 8 11.48 -13.73 -7.47
C GLY A 8 12.53 -14.32 -8.42
N PRO A 9 13.62 -13.59 -8.72
CA PRO A 9 13.99 -12.29 -8.13
C PRO A 9 13.54 -11.06 -8.92
N ALA A 10 13.27 -11.19 -10.23
CA ALA A 10 12.99 -10.04 -11.09
C ALA A 10 11.52 -9.54 -11.00
N TYR A 11 10.59 -10.40 -10.57
CA TYR A 11 9.15 -10.10 -10.48
C TYR A 11 8.53 -10.69 -9.22
N ALA A 12 9.16 -10.40 -8.08
CA ALA A 12 8.68 -10.92 -6.80
C ALA A 12 7.27 -10.39 -6.50
N LEU A 13 6.37 -11.27 -6.05
CA LEU A 13 5.05 -10.95 -5.56
C LEU A 13 4.93 -11.39 -4.10
N ALA A 14 4.56 -10.46 -3.22
CA ALA A 14 4.23 -10.77 -1.84
C ALA A 14 2.75 -11.16 -1.75
N MET A 15 2.48 -12.42 -1.41
CA MET A 15 1.15 -12.88 -1.00
C MET A 15 1.02 -12.73 0.51
N VAL A 16 0.14 -11.85 0.97
CA VAL A 16 -0.06 -11.54 2.38
C VAL A 16 -1.39 -12.12 2.86
N ASN A 17 -1.35 -12.91 3.93
CA ASN A 17 -2.53 -13.36 4.65
C ASN A 17 -2.65 -12.58 5.97
N LEU A 18 -3.80 -11.95 6.15
CA LEU A 18 -4.18 -11.22 7.36
C LEU A 18 -5.20 -12.06 8.12
N ASP A 19 -4.96 -12.30 9.41
CA ASP A 19 -5.97 -12.85 10.30
C ASP A 19 -6.99 -11.75 10.68
N HIS A 20 -8.10 -12.14 11.31
CA HIS A 20 -9.14 -11.19 11.69
C HIS A 20 -8.57 -10.03 12.54
N LYS A 21 -8.90 -8.80 12.15
CA LYS A 21 -8.44 -7.52 12.74
C LYS A 21 -6.98 -7.16 12.48
N GLU A 22 -6.26 -7.92 11.65
CA GLU A 22 -4.94 -7.49 11.20
C GLU A 22 -5.04 -6.51 10.03
N THR A 23 -4.08 -5.60 9.97
CA THR A 23 -3.98 -4.58 8.92
C THR A 23 -2.53 -4.49 8.46
N ILE A 24 -2.32 -4.16 7.19
CA ILE A 24 -1.00 -3.91 6.62
C ILE A 24 -1.01 -2.57 5.90
N GLN A 25 0.06 -1.79 6.07
CA GLN A 25 0.34 -0.64 5.25
C GLN A 25 1.32 -1.04 4.15
N VAL A 26 0.99 -0.71 2.91
CA VAL A 26 1.85 -0.95 1.73
C VAL A 26 2.12 0.36 1.00
N GLU A 27 3.11 0.37 0.11
CA GLU A 27 3.38 1.51 -0.75
C GLU A 27 2.23 1.73 -1.75
N SER A 28 2.04 3.00 -2.14
CA SER A 28 1.05 3.37 -3.15
C SER A 28 1.33 2.63 -4.46
N GLY A 29 0.30 2.01 -5.05
CA GLY A 29 0.43 1.25 -6.29
C GLY A 29 1.08 -0.14 -6.15
N ALA A 30 1.48 -0.59 -4.96
CA ALA A 30 2.07 -1.92 -4.77
C ALA A 30 1.03 -3.07 -4.81
N MET A 31 -0.26 -2.77 -4.64
CA MET A 31 -1.31 -3.78 -4.61
C MET A 31 -1.64 -4.29 -6.02
N VAL A 32 -1.45 -5.61 -6.24
CA VAL A 32 -1.81 -6.29 -7.51
C VAL A 32 -3.24 -6.82 -7.47
N GLY A 33 -3.72 -7.26 -6.30
CA GLY A 33 -5.09 -7.77 -6.10
C GLY A 33 -5.35 -8.10 -4.64
N MET A 34 -6.63 -8.26 -4.28
CA MET A 34 -7.08 -8.57 -2.93
C MET A 34 -8.32 -9.47 -2.94
N SER A 35 -8.54 -10.19 -1.84
CA SER A 35 -9.77 -10.94 -1.57
C SER A 35 -10.95 -9.98 -1.31
N PRO A 36 -12.20 -10.38 -1.57
CA PRO A 36 -13.38 -9.49 -1.45
C PRO A 36 -13.76 -9.14 0.01
N ASP A 37 -13.18 -9.82 0.99
CA ASP A 37 -13.36 -9.60 2.43
C ASP A 37 -12.35 -8.63 3.04
N LEU A 38 -11.45 -8.06 2.23
CA LEU A 38 -10.52 -7.01 2.64
C LEU A 38 -11.06 -5.62 2.31
N GLU A 39 -10.81 -4.69 3.22
CA GLU A 39 -11.08 -3.27 3.04
C GLU A 39 -9.77 -2.52 2.77
N MET A 40 -9.77 -1.65 1.76
CA MET A 40 -8.62 -0.82 1.41
C MET A 40 -8.89 0.63 1.80
N GLU A 41 -8.01 1.18 2.63
CA GLU A 41 -8.02 2.59 3.00
C GLU A 41 -6.83 3.31 2.38
N THR A 42 -7.05 4.48 1.81
CA THR A 42 -5.99 5.37 1.32
C THR A 42 -5.97 6.65 2.16
N GLU A 43 -4.83 6.93 2.79
CA GLU A 43 -4.66 8.12 3.61
C GLU A 43 -3.40 8.89 3.19
N ALA A 44 -3.57 10.19 2.91
CA ALA A 44 -2.44 11.08 2.68
C ALA A 44 -1.73 11.38 4.01
N LYS A 45 -0.58 10.75 4.25
CA LYS A 45 0.20 10.97 5.47
C LYS A 45 0.78 12.39 5.50
N GLY A 46 0.15 13.25 6.29
CA GLY A 46 0.57 14.65 6.50
C GLY A 46 -0.54 15.68 6.41
N GLY A 47 -1.77 15.29 6.06
CA GLY A 47 -2.92 16.18 5.90
C GLY A 47 -2.98 16.84 4.52
N PHE A 48 -4.19 17.05 4.02
CA PHE A 48 -4.48 17.52 2.65
C PHE A 48 -3.69 18.76 2.22
N LEU A 49 -3.55 19.74 3.11
CA LEU A 49 -2.83 20.99 2.83
C LEU A 49 -1.30 20.78 2.71
N LYS A 50 -0.74 19.88 3.53
CA LYS A 50 0.69 19.57 3.50
C LYS A 50 1.04 18.69 2.30
N SER A 51 0.16 17.75 1.93
CA SER A 51 0.32 16.94 0.73
C SER A 51 0.20 17.78 -0.55
N LEU A 52 -0.70 18.76 -0.60
CA LEU A 52 -0.80 19.68 -1.74
C LEU A 52 0.44 20.58 -1.85
N GLY A 53 0.98 21.05 -0.72
CA GLY A 53 2.25 21.77 -0.72
C GLY A 53 3.42 20.93 -1.27
N ARG A 54 3.50 19.64 -0.91
CA ARG A 54 4.54 18.75 -1.46
C ARG A 54 4.33 18.44 -2.95
N SER A 55 3.09 18.21 -3.39
CA SER A 55 2.84 17.89 -4.80
C SER A 55 3.03 19.09 -5.74
N MET A 56 2.68 20.30 -5.29
CA MET A 56 2.84 21.51 -6.11
C MET A 56 4.27 22.07 -6.11
N PHE A 57 5.01 21.96 -5.00
CA PHE A 57 6.34 22.58 -4.86
C PHE A 57 7.49 21.56 -4.85
N GLY A 58 7.23 20.28 -4.59
CA GLY A 58 8.24 19.22 -4.48
C GLY A 58 8.20 18.18 -5.60
N GLY A 59 7.14 18.15 -6.42
CA GLY A 59 7.02 17.21 -7.55
C GLY A 59 6.79 15.74 -7.18
N GLU A 60 6.57 15.43 -5.89
CA GLU A 60 6.29 14.08 -5.40
C GLU A 60 4.77 13.80 -5.43
N SER A 61 4.34 12.62 -5.88
CA SER A 61 2.92 12.21 -5.84
C SER A 61 2.49 11.73 -4.45
N PHE A 62 1.16 11.65 -4.25
CA PHE A 62 0.49 11.24 -3.00
C PHE A 62 0.82 9.82 -2.55
#